data_AF-A0AAN7VPB4-F1
#
_entry.id   AF-A0AAN7VPB4-F1
#
_cell.length_a   1.000
_cell.length_b   1.000
_cell.length_c   1.000
_cell.angle_alpha   90.00
_cell.angle_beta   90.00
_cell.angle_gamma   90.00
#
_symmetry.space_group_name_H-M   'P 1'
#
loop_
_entity.id
_entity.type
_entity.pdbx_description
1 polymer ?
#
loop_
_entity_poly.entity_id
_entity_poly.type
_entity_poly.pdbx_seq_one_letter_code
_entity_poly.pdbx_strand_id
1 'polypeptide(L)'
;MTAAAALKATPHNTSILFTLPLELREVIYDYVFGHRTILFPRPDDPRPKHLHPRLLRTCKVIRAEALPRFYKCTTLRAEWWSFPQAVQWLMHKDEDVRKMICHVEYLMPAFAHREGDDEKKMAETEKWALMLRTFDMEEKGIVLREGVLRVEALKG
;
A
#
# COMPACT_ATOMS: atom_id res chain seq x y z
N MET A 1 55.88 -21.17 15.18
CA MET A 1 55.49 -20.63 13.86
C MET A 1 54.12 -21.17 13.51
N THR A 2 53.21 -20.27 13.13
CA THR A 2 51.95 -20.47 12.36
C THR A 2 50.90 -21.45 12.88
N ALA A 3 49.60 -21.23 12.76
CA ALA A 3 48.70 -20.09 12.63
C ALA A 3 47.30 -20.75 12.62
N ALA A 4 46.34 -20.13 13.30
CA ALA A 4 44.91 -20.14 13.01
C ALA A 4 44.21 -21.46 12.62
N ALA A 5 43.24 -21.86 13.44
CA ALA A 5 41.86 -21.89 12.93
C ALA A 5 40.89 -21.68 14.09
N ALA A 6 40.25 -20.52 14.05
CA ALA A 6 39.21 -20.08 14.97
C ALA A 6 38.15 -21.16 15.15
N LEU A 7 37.72 -21.34 16.40
CA LEU A 7 36.45 -21.94 16.76
C LEU A 7 35.36 -21.39 15.83
N LYS A 8 34.84 -22.27 14.98
CA LYS A 8 33.81 -22.01 13.97
C LYS A 8 32.65 -21.28 14.62
N ALA A 9 32.42 -20.04 14.20
CA ALA A 9 31.17 -19.35 14.45
C ALA A 9 30.04 -20.27 14.00
N THR A 10 29.17 -20.68 14.93
CA THR A 10 27.91 -21.34 14.61
C THR A 10 27.19 -20.47 13.58
N PRO A 11 26.84 -20.98 12.39
CA PRO A 11 26.17 -20.17 11.40
C PRO A 11 24.84 -19.73 12.02
N HIS A 12 24.73 -18.42 12.27
CA HIS A 12 23.46 -17.80 12.62
C HIS A 12 22.42 -18.29 11.62
N ASN A 13 21.29 -18.83 12.13
CA ASN A 13 20.10 -19.25 11.39
C ASN A 13 19.83 -18.36 10.16
N THR A 14 20.46 -18.68 9.04
CA THR A 14 20.19 -18.03 7.77
C THR A 14 18.91 -18.67 7.29
N SER A 15 17.83 -17.89 7.29
CA SER A 15 16.55 -18.32 6.74
C SER A 15 16.78 -18.97 5.38
N ILE A 16 16.16 -20.12 5.12
CA ILE A 16 16.20 -20.83 3.84
C ILE A 16 15.84 -19.89 2.69
N LEU A 17 15.01 -18.88 2.93
CA LEU A 17 14.68 -17.88 1.93
C LEU A 17 15.93 -17.17 1.38
N PHE A 18 16.93 -16.87 2.22
CA PHE A 18 18.15 -16.18 1.80
C PHE A 18 19.20 -17.11 1.19
N THR A 19 19.01 -18.43 1.25
CA THR A 19 19.86 -19.38 0.52
C THR A 19 19.40 -19.57 -0.93
N LEU A 20 18.21 -19.10 -1.27
CA LEU A 20 17.68 -19.15 -2.64
C LEU A 20 18.29 -18.03 -3.50
N PRO A 21 18.51 -18.24 -4.81
CA PRO A 21 18.76 -17.16 -5.78
C PRO A 21 17.64 -16.12 -5.78
N LEU A 22 17.97 -14.90 -6.23
CA LEU A 22 17.02 -13.78 -6.25
C LEU A 22 15.78 -14.12 -7.07
N GLU A 23 15.95 -14.77 -8.21
CA GLU A 23 14.89 -15.13 -9.15
C GLU A 23 13.83 -16.03 -8.49
N LEU A 24 14.26 -16.97 -7.64
CA LEU A 24 13.33 -17.82 -6.89
C LEU A 24 12.64 -17.05 -5.76
N ARG A 25 13.34 -16.12 -5.09
CA ARG A 25 12.69 -15.24 -4.10
C ARG A 25 11.63 -14.36 -4.74
N GLU A 26 11.90 -13.86 -5.94
CA GLU A 26 10.95 -13.06 -6.71
C GLU A 26 9.68 -13.83 -7.07
N VAL A 27 9.81 -15.10 -7.50
CA VAL A 27 8.64 -15.98 -7.73
C VAL A 27 7.82 -16.17 -6.45
N ILE A 28 8.49 -16.32 -5.29
CA ILE A 28 7.80 -16.40 -4.00
C ILE A 28 7.07 -15.08 -3.69
N TYR A 29 7.69 -13.93 -3.94
CA TYR A 29 7.05 -12.63 -3.74
C TYR A 29 5.84 -12.46 -4.65
N ASP A 30 5.95 -12.84 -5.92
CA ASP A 30 4.82 -12.79 -6.88
C ASP A 30 3.67 -13.68 -6.44
N TYR A 31 3.97 -14.89 -5.96
CA TYR A 31 2.95 -15.77 -5.39
C TYR A 31 2.29 -15.18 -4.14
N VAL A 32 3.09 -14.57 -3.25
CA VAL A 32 2.58 -13.99 -2.01
C VAL A 32 1.74 -12.74 -2.28
N PHE A 33 2.15 -11.87 -3.20
CA PHE A 33 1.53 -10.56 -3.44
C PHE A 33 0.60 -10.50 -4.66
N GLY A 34 0.51 -11.57 -5.46
CA GLY A 34 -0.29 -11.62 -6.67
C GLY A 34 -1.74 -11.21 -6.44
N HIS A 35 -2.18 -10.19 -7.19
CA HIS A 35 -3.56 -9.71 -7.30
C HIS A 35 -4.31 -9.57 -5.97
N ARG A 36 -3.79 -8.74 -5.07
CA ARG A 36 -4.45 -8.49 -3.78
C ARG A 36 -5.23 -7.18 -3.82
N THR A 37 -6.43 -7.19 -3.24
CA THR A 37 -7.13 -5.98 -2.84
C THR A 37 -7.03 -5.82 -1.34
N ILE A 38 -6.51 -4.69 -0.88
CA ILE A 38 -6.44 -4.36 0.55
C ILE A 38 -7.40 -3.24 0.84
N LEU A 39 -8.38 -3.53 1.69
CA LEU A 39 -9.31 -2.52 2.20
C LEU A 39 -8.63 -1.70 3.30
N PHE A 40 -8.77 -0.37 3.23
CA PHE A 40 -8.39 0.48 4.33
C PHE A 40 -9.22 0.15 5.58
N PRO A 41 -8.60 0.11 6.77
CA PRO A 41 -9.32 -0.21 7.99
C PRO A 41 -10.37 0.86 8.26
N ARG A 42 -11.50 0.43 8.84
CA ARG A 42 -12.49 1.40 9.31
C ARG A 42 -11.94 2.18 10.50
N PRO A 43 -12.34 3.44 10.70
CA PRO A 43 -11.86 4.25 11.82
C PRO A 43 -12.23 3.65 13.19
N ASP A 44 -13.35 2.94 13.24
CA ASP A 44 -13.91 2.27 14.42
C ASP A 44 -13.44 0.81 14.56
N ASP A 45 -12.58 0.30 13.67
CA ASP A 45 -12.05 -1.05 13.78
C ASP A 45 -11.15 -1.16 15.02
N PRO A 46 -11.51 -1.96 16.05
CA PRO A 46 -10.70 -2.10 17.25
C PRO A 46 -9.38 -2.83 16.99
N ARG A 47 -9.21 -3.43 15.80
CA ARG A 47 -7.98 -4.14 15.40
C ARG A 47 -7.60 -3.73 13.97
N PRO A 48 -7.12 -2.49 13.78
CA PRO A 48 -6.78 -1.99 12.45
C PRO A 48 -5.78 -2.94 11.79
N LYS A 49 -6.20 -3.58 10.70
CA LYS A 49 -5.32 -4.44 9.93
C LYS A 49 -4.19 -3.57 9.36
N HIS A 50 -2.96 -3.99 9.57
CA HIS A 50 -1.82 -3.32 8.93
C HIS A 50 -1.98 -3.45 7.41
N LEU A 51 -1.89 -2.31 6.71
CA LEU A 51 -1.92 -2.26 5.24
C LEU A 51 -0.74 -3.01 4.62
N HIS A 52 0.36 -3.18 5.35
CA HIS A 52 1.52 -3.95 4.89
C HIS A 52 1.42 -5.41 5.32
N PRO A 53 1.52 -6.37 4.38
CA PRO A 53 1.61 -7.78 4.69
C PRO A 53 2.75 -8.08 5.67
N ARG A 54 2.58 -9.13 6.49
CA ARG A 54 3.59 -9.56 7.47
C ARG A 54 4.97 -9.79 6.84
N LEU A 55 5.01 -10.25 5.59
CA LEU A 55 6.26 -10.48 4.86
C LEU A 55 7.11 -9.20 4.71
N LEU A 56 6.50 -8.04 4.49
CA LEU A 56 7.21 -6.76 4.35
C LEU A 56 7.74 -6.19 5.68
N ARG A 57 7.45 -6.88 6.78
CA ARG A 57 7.82 -6.49 8.15
C ARG A 57 8.88 -7.40 8.76
N THR A 58 9.31 -8.45 8.05
CA THR A 58 10.25 -9.45 8.58
C THR A 58 11.66 -8.90 8.68
N CYS A 59 12.22 -8.39 7.58
CA CYS A 59 13.55 -7.77 7.55
C CYS A 59 13.69 -6.73 6.43
N LYS A 60 14.76 -5.93 6.51
CA LYS A 60 15.05 -4.86 5.53
C LYS A 60 15.31 -5.40 4.12
N VAL A 61 15.97 -6.55 3.98
CA VAL A 61 16.29 -7.17 2.68
C VAL A 61 15.00 -7.58 1.96
N ILE A 62 14.17 -8.39 2.61
CA ILE A 62 12.86 -8.79 2.06
C ILE A 62 12.03 -7.57 1.73
N ARG A 63 11.99 -6.57 2.63
CA ARG A 63 11.26 -5.33 2.37
C ARG A 63 11.76 -4.63 1.11
N ALA A 64 13.07 -4.45 0.93
CA ALA A 64 13.63 -3.79 -0.24
C ALA A 64 13.32 -4.53 -1.54
N GLU A 65 13.40 -5.87 -1.54
CA GLU A 65 13.12 -6.70 -2.72
C GLU A 65 11.62 -6.76 -3.05
N ALA A 66 10.78 -6.92 -2.04
CA ALA A 66 9.36 -7.22 -2.21
C ALA A 66 8.45 -5.98 -2.31
N LEU A 67 8.85 -4.83 -1.75
CA LEU A 67 7.98 -3.66 -1.65
C LEU A 67 7.52 -3.12 -3.01
N PRO A 68 8.38 -3.02 -4.06
CA PRO A 68 7.93 -2.57 -5.38
C PRO A 68 6.89 -3.52 -5.98
N ARG A 69 7.12 -4.84 -5.87
CA ARG A 69 6.20 -5.87 -6.36
C ARG A 69 4.86 -5.83 -5.62
N PHE A 70 4.90 -5.65 -4.31
CA PHE A 70 3.70 -5.51 -3.50
C PHE A 70 2.81 -4.38 -4.02
N TYR A 71 3.35 -3.16 -4.20
CA TYR A 71 2.54 -2.02 -4.65
C TYR A 71 2.12 -2.08 -6.12
N LYS A 72 2.92 -2.75 -6.96
CA LYS A 72 2.55 -3.03 -8.36
C LYS A 72 1.37 -4.00 -8.48
N CYS A 73 1.31 -5.00 -7.61
CA CYS A 73 0.31 -6.08 -7.66
C CYS A 73 -0.87 -5.89 -6.69
N THR A 74 -0.88 -4.81 -5.89
CA THR A 74 -1.90 -4.55 -4.89
C THR A 74 -2.78 -3.37 -5.28
N THR A 75 -4.09 -3.58 -5.22
CA THR A 75 -5.09 -2.51 -5.26
C THR A 75 -5.43 -2.10 -3.84
N LEU A 76 -5.10 -0.87 -3.47
CA LEU A 76 -5.48 -0.29 -2.18
C LEU A 76 -6.88 0.31 -2.32
N ARG A 77 -7.86 -0.22 -1.60
CA ARG A 77 -9.26 0.17 -1.75
C ARG A 77 -9.75 0.89 -0.50
N ALA A 78 -10.20 2.12 -0.65
CA ALA A 78 -10.84 2.90 0.41
C ALA A 78 -12.35 2.99 0.14
N GLU A 79 -13.15 2.84 1.18
CA GLU A 79 -14.57 3.19 1.17
C GLU A 79 -14.74 4.62 1.69
N TRP A 80 -15.92 5.20 1.50
CA TRP A 80 -16.21 6.60 1.89
C TRP A 80 -15.84 6.96 3.32
N TRP A 81 -16.07 6.06 4.29
CA TRP A 81 -15.71 6.30 5.69
C TRP A 81 -14.20 6.24 5.97
N SER A 82 -13.43 5.54 5.13
CA SER A 82 -11.97 5.33 5.29
C SER A 82 -11.13 6.26 4.41
N PHE A 83 -11.80 7.09 3.60
CA PHE A 83 -11.16 7.89 2.58
C PHE A 83 -10.23 8.97 3.14
N PRO A 84 -10.63 9.76 4.17
CA PRO A 84 -9.71 10.73 4.77
C PRO A 84 -8.43 10.06 5.29
N GLN A 85 -8.55 8.88 5.90
CA GLN A 85 -7.42 8.11 6.42
C GLN A 85 -6.55 7.57 5.28
N ALA A 86 -7.15 7.16 4.16
CA ALA A 86 -6.43 6.68 2.99
C ALA A 86 -5.59 7.80 2.35
N VAL A 87 -6.17 8.99 2.19
CA VAL A 87 -5.48 10.18 1.70
C VAL A 87 -4.35 10.56 2.66
N GLN A 88 -4.66 10.68 3.95
CA GLN A 88 -3.65 11.00 4.96
C GLN A 88 -2.51 9.99 4.93
N TRP A 89 -2.81 8.69 4.90
CA TRP A 89 -1.80 7.63 4.81
C TRP A 89 -0.92 7.78 3.57
N LEU A 90 -1.51 8.09 2.41
CA LEU A 90 -0.79 8.29 1.16
C LEU A 90 0.13 9.51 1.24
N MET A 91 -0.35 10.61 1.81
CA MET A 91 0.43 11.86 1.97
C MET A 91 1.62 11.71 2.93
N HIS A 92 1.54 10.80 3.90
CA HIS A 92 2.65 10.49 4.80
C HIS A 92 3.65 9.48 4.21
N LYS A 93 3.48 9.03 2.95
CA LYS A 93 4.46 8.19 2.27
C LYS A 93 5.54 9.01 1.60
N ASP A 94 6.76 8.50 1.69
CA ASP A 94 7.89 8.96 0.90
C ASP A 94 7.53 8.97 -0.58
N GLU A 95 8.11 9.91 -1.32
CA GLU A 95 7.85 10.08 -2.75
C GLU A 95 8.10 8.79 -3.55
N ASP A 96 9.21 8.10 -3.26
CA ASP A 96 9.54 6.83 -3.91
C ASP A 96 8.47 5.76 -3.69
N VAL A 97 7.93 5.70 -2.47
CA VAL A 97 6.85 4.75 -2.14
C VAL A 97 5.56 5.12 -2.87
N ARG A 98 5.25 6.42 -2.97
CA ARG A 98 4.07 6.87 -3.71
C ARG A 98 4.17 6.52 -5.19
N LYS A 99 5.33 6.71 -5.81
CA LYS A 99 5.59 6.33 -7.21
C LYS A 99 5.45 4.83 -7.48
N MET A 100 5.64 3.98 -6.46
CA MET A 100 5.46 2.53 -6.58
C MET A 100 3.98 2.10 -6.53
N ILE A 101 3.11 2.90 -5.92
CA ILE A 101 1.67 2.60 -5.84
C ILE A 101 1.07 2.75 -7.23
N CYS A 102 0.51 1.67 -7.78
CA CYS A 102 -0.11 1.70 -9.12
C CYS A 102 -1.64 1.82 -9.06
N HIS A 103 -2.27 1.27 -8.02
CA HIS A 103 -3.72 1.12 -7.97
C HIS A 103 -4.27 1.51 -6.61
N VAL A 104 -5.00 2.63 -6.56
CA VAL A 104 -5.89 2.96 -5.45
C VAL A 104 -7.32 2.99 -6.02
N GLU A 105 -8.29 2.53 -5.23
CA GLU A 105 -9.70 2.50 -5.59
C GLU A 105 -10.51 3.17 -4.51
N TYR A 106 -11.54 3.92 -4.90
CA TYR A 106 -12.40 4.60 -3.96
C TYR A 106 -13.86 4.21 -4.19
N LEU A 107 -14.42 3.41 -3.30
CA LEU A 107 -15.83 3.04 -3.40
C LEU A 107 -16.70 4.17 -2.85
N MET A 108 -17.31 4.93 -3.75
CA MET A 108 -18.49 5.72 -3.41
C MET A 108 -19.66 4.75 -3.21
N PRO A 109 -20.42 4.90 -2.12
CA PRO A 109 -21.67 4.17 -2.01
C PRO A 109 -22.54 4.60 -3.19
N ALA A 110 -23.12 3.63 -3.91
CA ALA A 110 -24.28 3.94 -4.72
C ALA A 110 -25.34 4.40 -3.72
N PHE A 111 -25.61 5.71 -3.66
CA PHE A 111 -26.57 6.28 -2.73
C PHE A 111 -27.95 5.73 -3.06
N ALA A 112 -28.29 4.60 -2.44
CA ALA A 112 -29.63 4.04 -2.48
C ALA A 112 -30.49 4.85 -1.51
N HIS A 113 -31.06 5.95 -2.01
CA HIS A 113 -32.19 6.74 -1.48
C HIS A 113 -32.65 6.34 -0.06
N ARG A 114 -31.90 6.73 0.99
CA ARG A 114 -32.44 6.79 2.35
C ARG A 114 -32.42 8.25 2.79
N GLU A 115 -33.51 8.92 2.46
CA GLU A 115 -33.77 10.32 2.77
C GLU A 115 -33.51 10.62 4.26
N GLY A 116 -32.59 11.54 4.54
CA GLY A 116 -32.50 12.23 5.84
C GLY A 116 -31.09 12.45 6.39
N ASP A 117 -30.20 11.47 6.28
CA ASP A 117 -28.86 11.54 6.90
C ASP A 117 -27.72 11.54 5.85
N ASP A 118 -28.10 11.43 4.58
CA ASP A 118 -27.20 11.28 3.43
C ASP A 118 -26.72 12.62 2.86
N GLU A 119 -27.49 13.70 3.02
CA GLU A 119 -27.20 15.00 2.38
C GLU A 119 -25.96 15.68 2.99
N LYS A 120 -25.80 15.60 4.32
CA LYS A 120 -24.58 16.07 5.00
C LYS A 120 -23.36 15.23 4.65
N LYS A 121 -23.51 13.90 4.56
CA LYS A 121 -22.42 12.97 4.23
C LYS A 121 -22.01 13.11 2.76
N MET A 122 -22.95 13.33 1.85
CA MET A 122 -22.74 13.70 0.45
C MET A 122 -21.98 15.01 0.34
N ALA A 123 -22.47 16.08 0.99
CA ALA A 123 -21.82 17.39 0.94
C ALA A 123 -20.39 17.36 1.50
N GLU A 124 -20.15 16.57 2.55
CA GLU A 124 -18.81 16.38 3.10
C GLU A 124 -17.92 15.56 2.15
N THR A 125 -18.45 14.51 1.52
CA THR A 125 -17.73 13.69 0.52
C THR A 125 -17.40 14.51 -0.74
N GLU A 126 -18.35 15.28 -1.26
CA GLU A 126 -18.12 16.21 -2.38
C GLU A 126 -17.11 17.29 -2.02
N LYS A 127 -17.16 17.83 -0.80
CA LYS A 127 -16.17 18.78 -0.29
C LYS A 127 -14.77 18.16 -0.26
N TRP A 128 -14.62 16.90 0.17
CA TRP A 128 -13.34 16.19 0.13
C TRP A 128 -12.90 15.85 -1.29
N ALA A 129 -13.81 15.43 -2.15
CA ALA A 129 -13.51 15.18 -3.57
C ALA A 129 -13.06 16.46 -4.27
N LEU A 130 -13.72 17.59 -4.00
CA LEU A 130 -13.34 18.92 -4.49
C LEU A 130 -11.99 19.34 -3.90
N MET A 131 -11.80 19.16 -2.58
CA MET A 131 -10.52 19.46 -1.92
C MET A 131 -9.38 18.69 -2.57
N LEU A 132 -9.58 17.42 -2.96
CA LEU A 132 -8.55 16.60 -3.59
C LEU A 132 -8.34 16.91 -5.07
N ARG A 133 -9.35 17.44 -5.77
CA ARG A 133 -9.16 18.01 -7.11
C ARG A 133 -8.40 19.33 -7.06
N THR A 134 -8.57 20.10 -5.98
CA THR A 134 -7.83 21.36 -5.75
C THR A 134 -6.47 21.16 -5.12
N PHE A 135 -6.28 20.06 -4.38
CA PHE A 135 -4.97 19.64 -3.90
C PHE A 135 -4.18 19.14 -5.10
N ASP A 136 -2.87 19.35 -5.07
CA ASP A 136 -1.99 19.08 -6.20
C ASP A 136 -1.68 17.58 -6.38
N MET A 137 -2.73 16.78 -6.32
CA MET A 137 -2.71 15.33 -6.46
C MET A 137 -2.10 14.99 -7.82
N GLU A 138 -2.43 15.75 -8.87
CA GLU A 138 -1.84 15.57 -10.20
C GLU A 138 -0.33 15.87 -10.22
N GLU A 139 0.16 16.97 -9.62
CA GLU A 139 1.62 17.18 -9.48
C GLU A 139 2.29 16.08 -8.65
N LYS A 140 1.57 15.41 -7.75
CA LYS A 140 2.07 14.27 -6.98
C LYS A 140 1.87 12.92 -7.69
N GLY A 141 1.41 12.91 -8.95
CA GLY A 141 1.19 11.69 -9.76
C GLY A 141 -0.07 10.91 -9.37
N ILE A 142 -1.05 11.56 -8.76
CA ILE A 142 -2.28 10.96 -8.26
C ILE A 142 -3.45 11.50 -9.11
N VAL A 143 -4.04 10.63 -9.93
CA VAL A 143 -5.12 10.94 -10.87
C VAL A 143 -6.46 10.40 -10.34
N LEU A 144 -7.39 11.30 -10.03
CA LEU A 144 -8.77 10.95 -9.69
C LEU A 144 -9.61 10.75 -10.97
N ARG A 145 -10.01 9.52 -11.26
CA ARG A 145 -11.06 9.23 -12.25
C ARG A 145 -12.37 8.93 -11.51
N GLU A 146 -13.52 9.09 -12.17
CA GLU A 146 -14.84 8.86 -11.57
C GLU A 146 -14.87 7.57 -10.71
N GLY A 147 -15.02 7.72 -9.40
CA GLY A 147 -15.04 6.60 -8.44
C GLY A 147 -13.73 5.80 -8.30
N VAL A 148 -12.60 6.24 -8.86
CA VAL A 148 -11.32 5.52 -8.76
C VAL A 148 -10.16 6.52 -8.66
N LEU A 149 -9.47 6.53 -7.53
CA LEU A 149 -8.28 7.33 -7.30
C LEU A 149 -7.05 6.57 -7.82
N ARG A 150 -6.62 6.76 -9.06
CA ARG A 150 -5.41 6.08 -9.59
C ARG A 150 -4.16 6.86 -9.20
N VAL A 151 -3.05 6.16 -9.00
CA VAL A 151 -1.73 6.80 -8.93
C VAL A 151 -1.06 6.49 -10.26
N GLU A 152 -0.92 7.49 -11.12
CA GLU A 152 -0.22 7.35 -12.38
C GLU A 152 1.25 7.70 -12.11
N ALA A 153 2.15 6.74 -12.32
CA ALA A 153 3.57 7.03 -12.28
C ALA A 153 3.86 8.14 -13.29
N LEU A 154 4.30 9.31 -12.82
CA LEU A 154 4.72 10.43 -13.68
C LEU A 154 5.78 9.89 -14.64
N LYS A 155 5.45 9.88 -15.93
CA LYS A 155 6.42 9.58 -16.99
C LYS A 155 7.38 10.76 -17.07
N GLY A 156 8.47 10.67 -16.32
CA GLY A 156 9.68 11.46 -16.52
C GLY A 156 10.57 10.81 -17.56
#